data_AF-A0A8T4D714-F1
#
_entry.id   AF-A0A8T4D714-F1
#
_cell.length_a   1.000
_cell.length_b   1.000
_cell.length_c   1.000
_cell.angle_alpha   90.00
_cell.angle_beta   90.00
_cell.angle_gamma   90.00
#
_symmetry.space_group_name_H-M   'P 1'
#
loop_
_entity.id
_entity.type
_entity.pdbx_description
1 polymer ?
#
loop_
_entity_poly.entity_id
_entity_poly.type
_entity_poly.pdbx_seq_one_letter_code
_entity_poly.pdbx_strand_id
1 'polypeptide(L)'
;MDKTGLIIIGHGSKLPHNRENLEKLADILRQRAAFQTVEISFMVRNKPTIPEAIESLAKKGVTKIVLIPAFIAPGVHTTREIPEMIEMKEKEPMLKERGITLVYGDPLGSDERIAEIIEEKALKALGQEAREAKVITDAYAIPASNKIITTSMSLIRQALGDSLKNVPAAHIPVIERVVHTTADPEFAKLLVISEKAVEAGVAAIKAGAKIVTDVKMVKAGINEARVKRFGGNVLSYISDERAVKLAHDQSLTRSAAAMRLAVKDGLDGAIVLIGNAPTAAFELAEAVRKGVTRPALIVAVPVGYVGAAESKETVAGLPTPFVIVKGRKGGSTIAVAVFNALLTMAEQEAKA
;
A
#
# COMPACT_ATOMS: atom_id res chain seq x y z
N MET A 1 -8.90 14.65 -33.62
CA MET A 1 -9.18 13.89 -32.38
C MET A 1 -10.68 13.97 -32.14
N ASP A 2 -11.36 12.83 -32.08
CA ASP A 2 -12.80 12.79 -31.79
C ASP A 2 -13.07 13.43 -30.43
N LYS A 3 -13.82 14.53 -30.42
CA LYS A 3 -14.24 15.18 -29.18
C LYS A 3 -15.28 14.28 -28.53
N THR A 4 -14.86 13.57 -27.48
CA THR A 4 -15.72 12.64 -26.74
C THR A 4 -16.31 13.32 -25.51
N GLY A 5 -17.63 13.23 -25.35
CA GLY A 5 -18.36 13.71 -24.19
C GLY A 5 -19.06 12.57 -23.45
N LEU A 6 -19.36 12.80 -22.18
CA LEU A 6 -20.05 11.85 -21.31
C LEU A 6 -21.38 12.45 -20.84
N ILE A 7 -22.44 11.65 -20.88
CA ILE A 7 -23.73 11.96 -20.26
C ILE A 7 -23.99 10.92 -19.17
N ILE A 8 -24.15 11.38 -17.93
CA ILE A 8 -24.59 10.55 -16.82
C ILE A 8 -26.12 10.62 -16.72
N ILE A 9 -26.79 9.47 -16.75
CA ILE A 9 -28.25 9.41 -16.74
C ILE A 9 -28.73 9.05 -15.34
N GLY A 10 -29.48 9.96 -14.72
CA GLY A 10 -30.21 9.71 -13.48
C GLY A 10 -31.67 9.35 -13.74
N HIS A 11 -32.34 8.79 -12.74
CA HIS A 11 -33.76 8.48 -12.86
C HIS A 11 -34.58 9.78 -12.80
N GLY A 12 -34.19 10.71 -11.94
CA GLY A 12 -34.88 11.96 -11.68
C GLY A 12 -35.97 11.83 -10.61
N SER A 13 -36.13 12.89 -9.82
CA SER A 13 -36.97 12.95 -8.63
C SER A 13 -37.62 14.34 -8.46
N LYS A 14 -38.69 14.41 -7.67
CA LYS A 14 -39.25 15.69 -7.21
C LYS A 14 -38.35 16.36 -6.16
N LEU A 15 -37.47 15.60 -5.50
CA LEU A 15 -36.60 16.10 -4.43
C LEU A 15 -35.30 16.68 -5.00
N PRO A 16 -34.88 17.89 -4.61
CA PRO A 16 -33.72 18.59 -5.18
C PRO A 16 -32.39 17.81 -5.07
N HIS A 17 -32.21 17.07 -3.96
CA HIS A 17 -30.97 16.35 -3.66
C HIS A 17 -30.58 15.33 -4.75
N ASN A 18 -31.54 14.80 -5.51
CA ASN A 18 -31.25 13.83 -6.56
C ASN A 18 -30.43 14.46 -7.69
N ARG A 19 -30.82 15.66 -8.12
CA ARG A 19 -30.08 16.43 -9.13
C ARG A 19 -28.73 16.88 -8.60
N GLU A 20 -28.69 17.40 -7.38
CA GLU A 20 -27.45 17.88 -6.75
C GLU A 20 -26.39 16.77 -6.63
N ASN A 21 -26.81 15.56 -6.26
CA ASN A 21 -25.90 14.42 -6.16
C ASN A 21 -25.32 14.01 -7.52
N LEU A 22 -26.15 14.03 -8.57
CA LEU A 22 -25.70 13.70 -9.92
C LEU A 22 -24.77 14.77 -10.49
N GLU A 23 -25.03 16.06 -10.23
CA GLU A 23 -24.15 17.15 -10.63
C GLU A 23 -22.80 17.07 -9.92
N LYS A 24 -22.78 16.78 -8.61
CA LYS A 24 -21.53 16.55 -7.86
C LYS A 24 -20.71 15.40 -8.47
N LEU A 25 -21.36 14.32 -8.89
CA LEU A 25 -20.69 13.22 -9.57
C LEU A 25 -20.11 13.67 -10.93
N ALA A 26 -20.85 14.46 -11.70
CA ALA A 26 -20.37 15.03 -12.95
C ALA A 26 -19.15 15.95 -12.73
N ASP A 27 -19.16 16.80 -11.70
CA ASP A 27 -18.02 17.64 -11.34
C ASP A 27 -16.76 16.84 -11.01
N ILE A 28 -16.90 15.77 -10.23
CA ILE A 28 -15.79 14.87 -9.92
C ILE A 28 -15.22 14.25 -11.21
N LEU A 29 -16.08 13.85 -12.15
CA LEU A 29 -15.63 13.26 -13.42
C LEU A 29 -14.94 14.29 -14.32
N ARG A 30 -15.44 15.54 -14.37
CA ARG A 30 -14.79 16.65 -15.10
C ARG A 30 -13.36 16.90 -14.59
N GLN A 31 -13.13 16.74 -13.28
CA GLN A 31 -11.81 16.94 -12.66
C GLN A 31 -10.80 15.82 -12.94
N ARG A 32 -11.24 14.60 -13.28
CA ARG A 32 -10.36 13.41 -13.46
C ARG A 32 -9.77 13.24 -14.87
N ALA A 33 -9.89 14.26 -15.73
CA ALA A 33 -9.31 14.37 -17.08
C ALA A 33 -9.76 13.36 -18.16
N ALA A 34 -10.37 12.22 -17.81
CA ALA A 34 -10.82 11.21 -18.79
C ALA A 34 -11.91 11.73 -19.75
N PHE A 35 -12.81 12.58 -19.26
CA PHE A 35 -13.83 13.25 -20.06
C PHE A 35 -13.87 14.74 -19.69
N GLN A 36 -13.43 15.61 -20.60
CA GLN A 36 -13.45 17.06 -20.36
C GLN A 36 -14.85 17.66 -20.47
N THR A 37 -15.74 17.02 -21.23
CA THR A 37 -17.13 17.46 -21.37
C THR A 37 -18.05 16.40 -20.78
N VAL A 38 -18.58 16.68 -19.58
CA VAL A 38 -19.54 15.81 -18.89
C VAL A 38 -20.83 16.58 -18.65
N GLU A 39 -21.96 15.98 -18.99
CA GLU A 39 -23.30 16.50 -18.74
C GLU A 39 -24.11 15.48 -17.92
N ILE A 40 -25.15 15.97 -17.26
CA ILE A 40 -26.13 15.11 -16.59
C ILE A 40 -27.42 15.11 -17.40
N SER A 41 -28.21 14.04 -17.29
CA SER A 41 -29.55 13.97 -17.86
C SER A 41 -30.46 13.10 -16.99
N PHE A 42 -31.76 13.19 -17.21
CA PHE A 42 -32.74 12.46 -16.43
C PHE A 42 -33.78 11.75 -17.29
N MET A 43 -34.23 10.59 -16.84
CA MET A 43 -35.32 9.84 -17.48
C MET A 43 -36.67 10.52 -17.26
N VAL A 44 -36.94 10.97 -16.04
CA VAL A 44 -38.23 11.59 -15.69
C VAL A 44 -38.05 12.79 -14.77
N ARG A 45 -39.05 13.68 -14.75
CA ARG A 45 -39.28 14.76 -13.76
C ARG A 45 -38.25 15.89 -13.69
N ASN A 46 -36.97 15.64 -13.93
CA ASN A 46 -35.92 16.65 -13.94
C ASN A 46 -35.47 16.96 -15.36
N LYS A 47 -34.83 18.12 -15.50
CA LYS A 47 -34.16 18.56 -16.72
C LYS A 47 -32.65 18.67 -16.48
N PRO A 48 -31.81 18.49 -17.52
CA PRO A 48 -32.20 18.22 -18.90
C PRO A 48 -32.62 16.76 -19.14
N THR A 49 -33.47 16.54 -20.13
CA THR A 49 -33.76 15.19 -20.67
C THR A 49 -32.55 14.64 -21.43
N ILE A 50 -32.53 13.34 -21.71
CA ILE A 50 -31.43 12.71 -22.46
C ILE A 50 -31.25 13.38 -23.84
N PRO A 51 -32.31 13.65 -24.65
CA PRO A 51 -32.15 14.36 -25.92
C PRO A 51 -31.64 15.80 -25.77
N GLU A 52 -32.08 16.53 -24.74
CA GLU A 52 -31.60 17.89 -24.46
C GLU A 52 -30.09 17.91 -24.13
N ALA A 53 -29.61 16.92 -23.37
CA ALA A 53 -28.19 16.77 -23.04
C ALA A 53 -27.33 16.38 -24.27
N ILE A 54 -27.85 15.51 -25.14
CA ILE A 54 -27.19 15.17 -26.42
C ILE A 54 -27.03 16.41 -27.29
N GLU A 55 -28.09 17.22 -27.44
CA GLU A 55 -28.03 18.44 -28.24
C GLU A 55 -27.10 19.51 -27.61
N SER A 56 -27.04 19.58 -26.28
CA SER A 56 -26.06 20.43 -25.57
C SER A 56 -24.62 20.06 -25.93
N LEU A 57 -24.29 18.77 -25.88
CA LEU A 57 -22.95 18.28 -26.26
C LEU A 57 -22.66 18.48 -27.75
N ALA A 58 -23.65 18.23 -28.61
CA ALA A 58 -23.53 18.46 -30.05
C ALA A 58 -23.18 19.93 -30.37
N LYS A 59 -23.85 20.89 -29.72
CA LYS A 59 -23.55 22.33 -29.85
C LYS A 59 -22.16 22.72 -29.36
N LYS A 60 -21.60 21.96 -28.41
CA LYS A 60 -20.21 22.10 -27.93
C LYS A 60 -19.18 21.46 -28.87
N GLY A 61 -19.63 20.87 -29.99
CA GLY A 61 -18.79 20.24 -31.00
C GLY A 61 -18.31 18.84 -30.62
N VAL A 62 -19.02 18.15 -29.71
CA VAL A 62 -18.76 16.75 -29.36
C VAL A 62 -19.28 15.85 -30.48
N THR A 63 -18.41 14.99 -31.02
CA THR A 63 -18.73 14.07 -32.13
C THR A 63 -18.97 12.64 -31.65
N LYS A 64 -18.55 12.30 -30.43
CA LYS A 64 -18.80 10.99 -29.81
C LYS A 64 -19.36 11.17 -28.40
N ILE A 65 -20.54 10.63 -28.12
CA ILE A 65 -21.23 10.82 -26.84
C ILE A 65 -21.41 9.47 -26.17
N VAL A 66 -20.85 9.32 -24.97
CA VAL A 66 -21.02 8.13 -24.14
C VAL A 66 -22.16 8.37 -23.15
N LEU A 67 -23.09 7.43 -23.06
CA LEU A 67 -24.28 7.47 -22.21
C LEU A 67 -24.14 6.39 -21.13
N ILE A 68 -24.09 6.79 -19.86
CA ILE A 68 -23.92 5.86 -18.72
C ILE A 68 -25.03 6.06 -17.69
N PRO A 69 -25.87 5.06 -17.43
CA PRO A 69 -26.86 5.12 -16.36
C PRO A 69 -26.22 5.02 -14.97
N ALA A 70 -26.49 5.98 -14.10
CA ALA A 70 -26.01 5.98 -12.71
C ALA A 70 -26.89 5.12 -11.78
N PHE A 71 -27.09 3.84 -12.14
CA PHE A 71 -27.94 2.90 -11.41
C PHE A 71 -27.18 1.65 -10.93
N ILE A 72 -27.59 1.10 -9.79
CA ILE A 72 -26.93 -0.07 -9.17
C ILE A 72 -27.38 -1.39 -9.80
N ALA A 73 -28.63 -1.50 -10.26
CA ALA A 73 -29.14 -2.74 -10.85
C ALA A 73 -29.47 -2.52 -12.34
N PRO A 74 -29.06 -3.45 -13.23
CA PRO A 74 -29.63 -3.50 -14.57
C PRO A 74 -31.10 -3.91 -14.46
N GLY A 75 -32.01 -3.05 -14.91
CA GLY A 75 -33.45 -3.28 -14.91
C GLY A 75 -34.09 -2.85 -16.22
N VAL A 76 -35.43 -2.94 -16.32
CA VAL A 76 -36.21 -2.56 -17.52
C VAL A 76 -35.89 -1.13 -17.97
N HIS A 77 -35.62 -0.23 -17.03
CA HIS A 77 -35.19 1.14 -17.27
C HIS A 77 -33.87 1.26 -18.05
N THR A 78 -32.88 0.42 -17.77
CA THR A 78 -31.56 0.46 -18.42
C THR A 78 -31.47 -0.32 -19.71
N THR A 79 -32.20 -1.43 -19.83
CA THR A 79 -32.09 -2.33 -20.98
C THR A 79 -33.13 -2.09 -22.07
N ARG A 80 -34.21 -1.35 -21.76
CA ARG A 80 -35.30 -1.04 -22.71
C ARG A 80 -35.68 0.42 -22.73
N GLU A 81 -36.09 1.00 -21.60
CA GLU A 81 -36.71 2.33 -21.61
C GLU A 81 -35.74 3.46 -21.95
N ILE A 82 -34.49 3.45 -21.45
CA ILE A 82 -33.51 4.45 -21.88
C ILE A 82 -33.30 4.35 -23.39
N PRO A 83 -32.91 3.19 -23.98
CA PRO A 83 -32.82 3.03 -25.44
C PRO A 83 -34.07 3.50 -26.22
N GLU A 84 -35.26 3.27 -25.69
CA GLU A 84 -36.53 3.74 -26.28
C GLU A 84 -36.72 5.26 -26.16
N MET A 85 -36.39 5.87 -25.01
CA MET A 85 -36.48 7.32 -24.78
C MET A 85 -35.51 8.14 -25.63
N ILE A 86 -34.37 7.56 -26.01
CA ILE A 86 -33.45 8.19 -26.98
C ILE A 86 -33.91 8.00 -28.43
N GLU A 87 -35.01 7.28 -28.65
CA GLU A 87 -35.47 6.81 -29.98
C GLU A 87 -34.28 6.28 -30.77
N MET A 88 -33.41 5.51 -30.09
CA MET A 88 -32.03 5.33 -30.53
C MET A 88 -31.98 4.76 -31.96
N LYS A 89 -32.90 3.87 -32.32
CA LYS A 89 -33.01 3.32 -33.69
C LYS A 89 -33.48 4.32 -34.75
N GLU A 90 -34.28 5.31 -34.41
CA GLU A 90 -34.86 6.28 -35.35
C GLU A 90 -33.99 7.55 -35.49
N LYS A 91 -33.40 8.02 -34.39
CA LYS A 91 -32.56 9.23 -34.36
C LYS A 91 -31.09 8.97 -34.62
N GLU A 92 -30.59 7.75 -34.42
CA GLU A 92 -29.18 7.40 -34.70
C GLU A 92 -28.77 7.64 -36.16
N PRO A 93 -29.58 7.32 -37.19
CA PRO A 93 -29.25 7.69 -38.58
C PRO A 93 -29.08 9.21 -38.77
N MET A 94 -30.00 10.02 -38.24
CA MET A 94 -29.94 11.48 -38.35
C MET A 94 -28.75 12.08 -37.58
N LEU A 95 -28.41 11.50 -36.42
CA LEU A 95 -27.25 11.92 -35.64
C LEU A 95 -25.94 11.51 -36.34
N LYS A 96 -25.90 10.33 -36.98
CA LYS A 96 -24.77 9.89 -37.80
C LYS A 96 -24.55 10.80 -39.01
N GLU A 97 -25.61 11.27 -39.67
CA GLU A 97 -25.52 12.28 -40.74
C GLU A 97 -24.96 13.62 -40.23
N ARG A 98 -25.27 14.00 -38.98
CA ARG A 98 -24.67 15.15 -38.28
C ARG A 98 -23.26 14.88 -37.74
N GLY A 99 -22.68 13.70 -37.99
CA GLY A 99 -21.34 13.31 -37.53
C GLY A 99 -21.27 12.96 -36.03
N ILE A 100 -22.39 12.63 -35.40
CA ILE A 100 -22.48 12.30 -33.97
C ILE A 100 -22.67 10.80 -33.79
N THR A 101 -21.78 10.18 -33.01
CA THR A 101 -21.88 8.76 -32.63
C THR A 101 -22.29 8.63 -31.17
N LEU A 102 -23.34 7.86 -30.89
CA LEU A 102 -23.74 7.52 -29.52
C LEU A 102 -23.13 6.17 -29.10
N VAL A 103 -22.65 6.09 -27.87
CA VAL A 103 -22.16 4.85 -27.25
C VAL A 103 -22.90 4.66 -25.94
N TYR A 104 -23.68 3.60 -25.84
CA TYR A 104 -24.37 3.26 -24.60
C TYR A 104 -23.55 2.26 -23.79
N GLY A 105 -23.27 2.58 -22.53
CA GLY A 105 -22.52 1.71 -21.63
C GLY A 105 -23.38 1.13 -20.51
N ASP A 106 -22.82 0.16 -19.81
CA ASP A 106 -23.48 -0.52 -18.71
C ASP A 106 -23.71 0.43 -17.51
N PRO A 107 -24.78 0.21 -16.73
CA PRO A 107 -24.99 0.94 -15.48
C PRO A 107 -23.89 0.62 -14.45
N LEU A 108 -23.81 1.40 -13.37
CA LEU A 108 -22.81 1.19 -12.30
C LEU A 108 -22.76 -0.24 -11.77
N GLY A 109 -23.93 -0.89 -11.63
CA GLY A 109 -23.98 -2.33 -11.38
C GLY A 109 -23.45 -2.74 -10.01
N SER A 110 -23.16 -4.03 -9.88
CA SER A 110 -22.50 -4.66 -8.73
C SER A 110 -20.98 -4.71 -8.94
N ASP A 111 -20.32 -3.56 -8.80
CA ASP A 111 -18.87 -3.40 -8.92
C ASP A 111 -18.19 -3.39 -7.54
N GLU A 112 -16.96 -3.92 -7.43
CA GLU A 112 -16.20 -3.96 -6.17
C GLU A 112 -16.02 -2.56 -5.56
N ARG A 113 -15.83 -1.51 -6.39
CA ARG A 113 -15.69 -0.12 -5.93
C ARG A 113 -16.98 0.42 -5.29
N ILE A 114 -18.14 -0.06 -5.74
CA ILE A 114 -19.42 0.27 -5.11
C ILE A 114 -19.52 -0.41 -3.74
N ALA A 115 -19.05 -1.66 -3.63
CA ALA A 115 -18.99 -2.36 -2.34
C ALA A 115 -18.04 -1.65 -1.35
N GLU A 116 -16.89 -1.15 -1.81
CA GLU A 116 -15.97 -0.34 -1.00
C GLU A 116 -16.64 0.94 -0.47
N ILE A 117 -17.37 1.67 -1.32
CA ILE A 117 -18.13 2.87 -0.88
C ILE A 117 -19.20 2.51 0.15
N ILE A 118 -19.87 1.35 0.00
CA ILE A 118 -20.87 0.88 0.96
C ILE A 118 -20.21 0.54 2.30
N GLU A 119 -19.10 -0.19 2.28
CA GLU A 119 -18.34 -0.53 3.48
C GLU A 119 -17.84 0.73 4.20
N GLU A 120 -17.29 1.70 3.45
CA GLU A 120 -16.83 2.99 4.00
C GLU A 120 -17.98 3.72 4.72
N LYS A 121 -19.16 3.79 4.07
CA LYS A 121 -20.35 4.41 4.67
C LYS A 121 -20.83 3.66 5.91
N ALA A 122 -20.78 2.33 5.89
CA ALA A 122 -21.18 1.51 7.03
C ALA A 122 -20.24 1.71 8.23
N LEU A 123 -18.93 1.68 8.02
CA LEU A 123 -17.93 1.94 9.05
C LEU A 123 -18.06 3.35 9.63
N LYS A 124 -18.29 4.35 8.77
CA LYS A 124 -18.54 5.73 9.18
C LYS A 124 -19.80 5.85 10.04
N ALA A 125 -20.88 5.15 9.68
CA ALA A 125 -22.11 5.12 10.48
C ALA A 125 -21.91 4.48 11.86
N LEU A 126 -20.95 3.57 11.98
CA LEU A 126 -20.54 2.94 13.25
C LEU A 126 -19.55 3.79 14.07
N GLY A 127 -19.23 5.02 13.63
CA GLY A 127 -18.28 5.90 14.32
C GLY A 127 -16.82 5.44 14.23
N GLN A 128 -16.51 4.52 13.33
CA GLN A 128 -15.14 4.08 13.07
C GLN A 128 -14.52 5.00 12.01
N GLU A 129 -13.27 5.41 12.19
CA GLU A 129 -12.54 6.17 11.17
C GLU A 129 -12.40 5.31 9.91
N ALA A 130 -13.17 5.68 8.88
CA ALA A 130 -12.99 5.15 7.54
C ALA A 130 -11.58 5.53 7.05
N ARG A 131 -10.83 4.54 6.56
CA ARG A 131 -9.58 4.82 5.85
C ARG A 131 -9.90 5.71 4.66
N GLU A 132 -9.21 6.84 4.52
CA GLU A 132 -9.38 7.73 3.37
C GLU A 132 -9.32 6.93 2.06
N ALA A 133 -10.38 7.03 1.26
CA ALA A 133 -10.43 6.42 -0.05
C ALA A 133 -9.30 6.99 -0.92
N LYS A 134 -8.29 6.16 -1.24
CA LYS A 134 -7.29 6.52 -2.25
C LYS A 134 -7.99 6.59 -3.60
N VAL A 135 -8.08 7.80 -4.15
CA VAL A 135 -8.37 7.99 -5.57
C VAL A 135 -7.21 7.39 -6.36
N ILE A 136 -7.36 6.15 -6.82
CA ILE A 136 -6.42 5.51 -7.74
C ILE A 136 -6.88 5.88 -9.16
N THR A 137 -6.11 6.71 -9.85
CA THR A 137 -6.26 6.99 -11.27
C THR A 137 -5.66 5.84 -12.09
N ASP A 138 -6.45 5.30 -13.02
CA ASP A 138 -6.17 4.08 -13.78
C ASP A 138 -4.89 4.12 -14.63
N ALA A 139 -3.97 3.21 -14.32
CA ALA A 139 -3.03 2.61 -15.27
C ALA A 139 -2.72 1.12 -14.93
N TYR A 140 -3.28 0.58 -13.85
CA TYR A 140 -3.02 -0.78 -13.39
C TYR A 140 -4.33 -1.39 -12.89
N ALA A 141 -5.01 -2.18 -13.72
CA ALA A 141 -6.06 -3.08 -13.25
C ALA A 141 -5.39 -4.15 -12.38
N ILE A 142 -5.29 -3.88 -11.08
CA ILE A 142 -4.77 -4.85 -10.12
C ILE A 142 -5.97 -5.59 -9.51
N PRO A 143 -6.02 -6.93 -9.54
CA PRO A 143 -7.12 -7.69 -8.94
C PRO A 143 -7.35 -7.30 -7.47
N ALA A 144 -8.53 -7.55 -6.90
CA ALA A 144 -8.84 -7.34 -5.49
C ALA A 144 -7.63 -7.64 -4.57
N SER A 145 -7.31 -6.74 -3.63
CA SER A 145 -6.06 -6.75 -2.85
C SER A 145 -5.65 -8.12 -2.26
N ASN A 146 -6.62 -8.95 -1.88
CA ASN A 146 -6.39 -10.31 -1.38
C ASN A 146 -5.96 -11.31 -2.47
N LYS A 147 -6.47 -11.18 -3.70
CA LYS A 147 -6.04 -12.01 -4.84
C LYS A 147 -4.60 -11.68 -5.24
N ILE A 148 -4.18 -10.40 -5.21
CA ILE A 148 -2.80 -10.02 -5.55
C ILE A 148 -1.78 -10.68 -4.63
N ILE A 149 -1.99 -10.57 -3.32
CA ILE A 149 -1.05 -11.12 -2.34
C ILE A 149 -1.02 -12.64 -2.45
N THR A 150 -2.17 -13.29 -2.56
CA THR A 150 -2.26 -14.75 -2.69
C THR A 150 -1.56 -15.24 -3.97
N THR A 151 -1.84 -14.61 -5.11
CA THR A 151 -1.19 -14.93 -6.39
C THR A 151 0.32 -14.66 -6.31
N SER A 152 0.74 -13.53 -5.74
CA SER A 152 2.15 -13.18 -5.58
C SER A 152 2.88 -14.23 -4.73
N MET A 153 2.31 -14.66 -3.60
CA MET A 153 2.92 -15.70 -2.75
C MET A 153 3.03 -17.04 -3.47
N SER A 154 2.02 -17.43 -4.27
CA SER A 154 2.10 -18.64 -5.09
C SER A 154 3.25 -18.57 -6.09
N LEU A 155 3.41 -17.45 -6.79
CA LEU A 155 4.50 -17.24 -7.76
C LEU A 155 5.88 -17.22 -7.08
N ILE A 156 5.97 -16.62 -5.89
CA ILE A 156 7.20 -16.62 -5.09
C ILE A 156 7.57 -18.04 -4.69
N ARG A 157 6.63 -18.84 -4.18
CA ARG A 157 6.90 -20.25 -3.83
C ARG A 157 7.39 -21.06 -5.03
N GLN A 158 6.78 -20.85 -6.20
CA GLN A 158 7.22 -21.48 -7.44
C GLN A 158 8.64 -21.04 -7.82
N ALA A 159 8.95 -19.74 -7.73
CA ALA A 159 10.27 -19.20 -8.05
C ALA A 159 11.36 -19.64 -7.06
N LEU A 160 11.01 -19.82 -5.79
CA LEU A 160 11.93 -20.28 -4.75
C LEU A 160 12.24 -21.77 -4.87
N GLY A 161 11.24 -22.58 -5.25
CA GLY A 161 11.38 -24.00 -5.52
C GLY A 161 12.22 -24.72 -4.46
N ASP A 162 13.29 -25.36 -4.91
CA ASP A 162 14.20 -26.15 -4.06
C ASP A 162 14.98 -25.34 -3.01
N SER A 163 15.02 -24.00 -3.14
CA SER A 163 15.74 -23.13 -2.20
C SER A 163 15.15 -23.16 -0.79
N LEU A 164 13.91 -23.64 -0.62
CA LEU A 164 13.25 -23.76 0.69
C LEU A 164 13.37 -25.16 1.32
N LYS A 165 13.87 -26.18 0.61
CA LYS A 165 13.84 -27.59 1.07
C LYS A 165 14.50 -27.82 2.44
N ASN A 166 15.59 -27.11 2.73
CA ASN A 166 16.37 -27.25 3.96
C ASN A 166 16.22 -26.03 4.90
N VAL A 167 15.22 -25.19 4.66
CA VAL A 167 14.97 -24.00 5.48
C VAL A 167 14.02 -24.38 6.63
N PRO A 168 14.34 -24.02 7.89
CA PRO A 168 13.42 -24.21 9.00
C PRO A 168 12.06 -23.56 8.72
N ALA A 169 10.96 -24.26 9.03
CA ALA A 169 9.62 -23.78 8.70
C ALA A 169 9.33 -22.37 9.26
N ALA A 170 9.85 -22.05 10.46
CA ALA A 170 9.73 -20.74 11.07
C ALA A 170 10.41 -19.61 10.27
N HIS A 171 11.43 -19.92 9.45
CA HIS A 171 12.17 -18.93 8.65
C HIS A 171 11.49 -18.62 7.32
N ILE A 172 10.64 -19.52 6.81
CA ILE A 172 9.99 -19.40 5.50
C ILE A 172 9.18 -18.10 5.36
N PRO A 173 8.32 -17.69 6.32
CA PRO A 173 7.54 -16.45 6.21
C PRO A 173 8.42 -15.20 6.08
N VAL A 174 9.58 -15.19 6.75
CA VAL A 174 10.55 -14.08 6.66
C VAL A 174 11.17 -14.03 5.26
N ILE A 175 11.60 -15.17 4.72
CA ILE A 175 12.20 -15.26 3.38
C ILE A 175 11.18 -14.87 2.31
N GLU A 176 9.97 -15.42 2.35
CA GLU A 176 8.89 -15.10 1.41
C GLU A 176 8.58 -13.60 1.44
N ARG A 177 8.54 -13.00 2.63
CA ARG A 177 8.26 -11.57 2.76
C ARG A 177 9.36 -10.69 2.18
N VAL A 178 10.63 -11.07 2.34
CA VAL A 178 11.75 -10.35 1.72
C VAL A 178 11.67 -10.46 0.20
N VAL A 179 11.52 -11.66 -0.35
CA VAL A 179 11.44 -11.89 -1.79
C VAL A 179 10.24 -11.19 -2.41
N HIS A 180 9.09 -11.18 -1.73
CA HIS A 180 7.92 -10.42 -2.15
C HIS A 180 8.21 -8.92 -2.26
N THR A 181 8.95 -8.38 -1.29
CA THR A 181 9.25 -6.95 -1.20
C THR A 181 10.27 -6.51 -2.26
N THR A 182 11.21 -7.40 -2.61
CA THR A 182 12.32 -7.09 -3.52
C THR A 182 12.06 -7.55 -4.96
N ALA A 183 11.07 -8.43 -5.17
CA ALA A 183 10.88 -9.19 -6.41
C ALA A 183 12.16 -9.94 -6.86
N ASP A 184 13.02 -10.32 -5.91
CA ASP A 184 14.32 -10.93 -6.17
C ASP A 184 14.47 -12.24 -5.38
N PRO A 185 14.29 -13.40 -6.05
CA PRO A 185 14.45 -14.73 -5.44
C PRO A 185 15.86 -15.02 -4.92
N GLU A 186 16.89 -14.29 -5.37
CA GLU A 186 18.27 -14.49 -4.93
C GLU A 186 18.42 -14.26 -3.41
N PHE A 187 17.57 -13.41 -2.82
CA PHE A 187 17.58 -13.17 -1.37
C PHE A 187 17.35 -14.43 -0.53
N ALA A 188 16.66 -15.45 -1.05
CA ALA A 188 16.52 -16.72 -0.34
C ALA A 188 17.86 -17.44 -0.11
N LYS A 189 18.85 -17.22 -0.99
CA LYS A 189 20.20 -17.77 -0.85
C LYS A 189 21.12 -16.88 -0.01
N LEU A 190 20.86 -15.57 0.00
CA LEU A 190 21.69 -14.58 0.68
C LEU A 190 21.28 -14.34 2.14
N LEU A 191 20.00 -14.57 2.47
CA LEU A 191 19.51 -14.43 3.85
C LEU A 191 20.16 -15.47 4.76
N VAL A 192 20.63 -15.00 5.90
CA VAL A 192 21.10 -15.84 7.00
C VAL A 192 20.30 -15.45 8.23
N ILE A 193 19.53 -16.40 8.73
CA ILE A 193 18.68 -16.24 9.91
C ILE A 193 19.25 -17.19 10.95
N SER A 194 19.75 -16.65 12.07
CA SER A 194 20.25 -17.49 13.17
C SER A 194 19.12 -18.34 13.74
N GLU A 195 19.45 -19.51 14.29
CA GLU A 195 18.49 -20.53 14.74
C GLU A 195 17.35 -19.97 15.61
N LYS A 196 17.65 -19.06 16.53
CA LYS A 196 16.69 -18.47 17.48
C LYS A 196 16.10 -17.13 17.04
N ALA A 197 16.46 -16.60 15.87
CA ALA A 197 16.11 -15.23 15.48
C ALA A 197 14.59 -15.00 15.38
N VAL A 198 13.87 -15.94 14.76
CA VAL A 198 12.42 -15.81 14.57
C VAL A 198 11.70 -15.89 15.92
N GLU A 199 12.00 -16.91 16.71
CA GLU A 199 11.42 -17.11 18.05
C GLU A 199 11.71 -15.91 18.97
N ALA A 200 12.98 -15.48 19.05
CA ALA A 200 13.39 -14.34 19.88
C ALA A 200 12.72 -13.04 19.42
N GLY A 201 12.60 -12.81 18.10
CA GLY A 201 11.91 -11.65 17.54
C GLY A 201 10.42 -11.62 17.87
N VAL A 202 9.72 -12.74 17.67
CA VAL A 202 8.29 -12.86 17.98
C VAL A 202 8.04 -12.70 19.48
N ALA A 203 8.84 -13.36 20.32
CA ALA A 203 8.74 -13.24 21.77
C ALA A 203 8.98 -11.80 22.25
N ALA A 204 10.00 -11.12 21.71
CA ALA A 204 10.28 -9.73 22.05
C ALA A 204 9.14 -8.78 21.62
N ILE A 205 8.54 -8.99 20.44
CA ILE A 205 7.36 -8.21 20.02
C ILE A 205 6.21 -8.41 21.01
N LYS A 206 5.89 -9.67 21.36
CA LYS A 206 4.81 -9.99 22.31
C LYS A 206 5.06 -9.42 23.71
N ALA A 207 6.32 -9.29 24.11
CA ALA A 207 6.74 -8.66 25.37
C ALA A 207 6.77 -7.13 25.34
N GLY A 208 6.39 -6.49 24.22
CA GLY A 208 6.36 -5.03 24.10
C GLY A 208 7.74 -4.40 23.93
N ALA A 209 8.68 -5.10 23.28
CA ALA A 209 10.04 -4.61 23.09
C ALA A 209 10.11 -3.25 22.38
N LYS A 210 11.15 -2.47 22.73
CA LYS A 210 11.56 -1.29 21.96
C LYS A 210 12.05 -1.73 20.59
N ILE A 211 11.58 -1.07 19.54
CA ILE A 211 12.03 -1.29 18.16
C ILE A 211 12.89 -0.09 17.74
N VAL A 212 14.19 -0.29 17.56
CA VAL A 212 15.13 0.80 17.26
C VAL A 212 15.65 0.70 15.84
N THR A 213 15.60 1.81 15.08
CA THR A 213 16.00 1.84 13.67
C THR A 213 17.18 2.77 13.41
N ASP A 214 18.09 2.37 12.53
CA ASP A 214 19.27 3.15 12.15
C ASP A 214 18.92 4.42 11.35
N VAL A 215 17.86 4.38 10.54
CA VAL A 215 17.37 5.50 9.74
C VAL A 215 15.84 5.67 9.81
N LYS A 216 15.36 6.87 9.47
CA LYS A 216 13.93 7.21 9.43
C LYS A 216 13.12 6.37 8.43
N MET A 217 13.73 5.97 7.32
CA MET A 217 13.04 5.18 6.28
C MET A 217 12.59 3.81 6.79
N VAL A 218 13.41 3.15 7.62
CA VAL A 218 13.03 1.89 8.27
C VAL A 218 11.84 2.12 9.21
N LYS A 219 11.90 3.16 10.04
CA LYS A 219 10.80 3.52 10.94
C LYS A 219 9.49 3.81 10.17
N ALA A 220 9.56 4.55 9.07
CA ALA A 220 8.39 4.91 8.26
C ALA A 220 7.71 3.69 7.60
N GLY A 221 8.44 2.60 7.37
CA GLY A 221 7.89 1.36 6.82
C GLY A 221 7.17 0.47 7.84
N ILE A 222 7.17 0.86 9.11
CA ILE A 222 6.56 0.09 10.22
C ILE A 222 5.28 0.78 10.66
N ASN A 223 4.20 0.00 10.77
CA ASN A 223 2.94 0.51 11.32
C ASN A 223 3.03 0.57 12.85
N GLU A 224 3.27 1.76 13.41
CA GLU A 224 3.41 1.96 14.85
C GLU A 224 2.16 1.55 15.65
N ALA A 225 0.95 1.68 15.08
CA ALA A 225 -0.27 1.27 15.76
C ALA A 225 -0.31 -0.24 16.00
N ARG A 226 0.22 -1.05 15.08
CA ARG A 226 0.34 -2.51 15.27
C ARG A 226 1.36 -2.86 16.37
N VAL A 227 2.49 -2.16 16.41
CA VAL A 227 3.51 -2.36 17.45
C VAL A 227 2.97 -1.95 18.84
N LYS A 228 2.26 -0.83 18.92
CA LYS A 228 1.65 -0.33 20.17
C LYS A 228 0.62 -1.29 20.77
N ARG A 229 -0.04 -2.13 19.98
CA ARG A 229 -0.98 -3.16 20.48
C ARG A 229 -0.30 -4.18 21.41
N PHE A 230 1.00 -4.37 21.26
CA PHE A 230 1.81 -5.21 22.15
C PHE A 230 2.53 -4.40 23.24
N GLY A 231 2.28 -3.09 23.35
CA GLY A 231 2.98 -2.22 24.31
C GLY A 231 4.35 -1.71 23.85
N GLY A 232 4.79 -2.07 22.63
CA GLY A 232 6.07 -1.62 22.08
C GLY A 232 6.03 -0.24 21.43
N ASN A 233 7.21 0.29 21.09
CA ASN A 233 7.37 1.57 20.40
C ASN A 233 8.47 1.51 19.33
N VAL A 234 8.37 2.38 18.31
CA VAL A 234 9.36 2.47 17.23
C VAL A 234 10.15 3.77 17.34
N LEU A 235 11.46 3.66 17.54
CA LEU A 235 12.37 4.76 17.83
C LEU A 235 13.45 4.88 16.75
N SER A 236 13.83 6.10 16.42
CA SER A 236 15.00 6.38 15.59
C SER A 236 15.71 7.61 16.12
N TYR A 237 17.01 7.47 16.37
CA TYR A 237 17.86 8.51 16.97
C TYR A 237 18.61 9.35 15.93
N ILE A 238 18.43 9.06 14.63
CA ILE A 238 19.20 9.67 13.54
C ILE A 238 19.01 11.20 13.42
N SER A 239 17.95 11.74 14.00
CA SER A 239 17.68 13.18 14.07
C SER A 239 17.53 13.70 15.49
N ASP A 240 17.96 12.92 16.48
CA ASP A 240 18.07 13.40 17.86
C ASP A 240 19.21 14.40 17.95
N GLU A 241 18.96 15.58 18.52
CA GLU A 241 19.98 16.64 18.67
C GLU A 241 21.21 16.15 19.43
N ARG A 242 21.03 15.25 20.41
CA ARG A 242 22.12 14.63 21.16
C ARG A 242 23.00 13.77 20.25
N ALA A 243 22.39 13.04 19.31
CA ALA A 243 23.11 12.22 18.33
C ALA A 243 23.82 13.08 17.28
N VAL A 244 23.20 14.18 16.84
CA VAL A 244 23.82 15.13 15.91
C VAL A 244 25.06 15.77 16.54
N LYS A 245 24.95 16.24 17.79
CA LYS A 245 26.07 16.78 18.54
C LYS A 245 27.18 15.73 18.72
N LEU A 246 26.82 14.52 19.12
CA LEU A 246 27.78 13.42 19.29
C LEU A 246 28.52 13.07 17.99
N ALA A 247 27.83 13.12 16.84
CA ALA A 247 28.46 12.89 15.54
C ALA A 247 29.53 13.93 15.22
N HIS A 248 29.24 15.20 15.49
CA HIS A 248 30.19 16.30 15.30
C HIS A 248 31.37 16.19 16.28
N ASP A 249 31.10 16.07 17.58
CA ASP A 249 32.12 16.10 18.62
C ASP A 249 33.10 14.92 18.54
N GLN A 250 32.65 13.76 18.05
CA GLN A 250 33.46 12.54 17.96
C GLN A 250 33.84 12.14 16.53
N SER A 251 33.59 13.00 15.54
CA SER A 251 33.86 12.71 14.11
C SER A 251 33.25 11.38 13.64
N LEU A 252 32.05 11.05 14.13
CA LEU A 252 31.32 9.84 13.76
C LEU A 252 30.35 10.11 12.61
N THR A 253 29.92 9.06 11.92
CA THR A 253 28.74 9.18 11.06
C THR A 253 27.50 9.43 11.92
N ARG A 254 26.49 10.11 11.36
CA ARG A 254 25.21 10.33 12.06
C ARG A 254 24.58 9.02 12.54
N SER A 255 24.66 7.95 11.75
CA SER A 255 24.09 6.65 12.11
C SER A 255 24.88 5.93 13.21
N ALA A 256 26.21 6.03 13.23
CA ALA A 256 27.02 5.52 14.33
C ALA A 256 26.73 6.27 15.64
N ALA A 257 26.71 7.61 15.60
CA ALA A 257 26.38 8.42 16.76
C ALA A 257 24.95 8.17 17.27
N ALA A 258 23.98 8.02 16.36
CA ALA A 258 22.61 7.66 16.72
C ALA A 258 22.52 6.29 17.39
N MET A 259 23.25 5.29 16.88
CA MET A 259 23.29 3.97 17.49
C MET A 259 23.98 4.00 18.86
N ARG A 260 25.10 4.73 18.99
CA ARG A 260 25.80 4.95 20.27
C ARG A 260 24.89 5.58 21.31
N LEU A 261 24.10 6.57 20.92
CA LEU A 261 23.09 7.18 21.79
C LEU A 261 21.98 6.18 22.17
N ALA A 262 21.49 5.41 21.21
CA ALA A 262 20.47 4.39 21.45
C ALA A 262 20.95 3.32 22.45
N VAL A 263 22.20 2.87 22.33
CA VAL A 263 22.86 1.97 23.29
C VAL A 263 22.88 2.59 24.68
N LYS A 264 23.23 3.87 24.80
CA LYS A 264 23.25 4.59 26.08
C LYS A 264 21.86 4.71 26.72
N ASP A 265 20.82 4.91 25.91
CA ASP A 265 19.42 4.99 26.37
C ASP A 265 18.78 3.59 26.61
N GLY A 266 19.55 2.51 26.40
CA GLY A 266 19.25 1.14 26.79
C GLY A 266 18.51 0.32 25.73
N LEU A 267 19.18 -0.72 25.22
CA LEU A 267 18.67 -1.66 24.19
C LEU A 267 18.51 -3.10 24.69
N ASP A 268 18.54 -3.33 26.00
CA ASP A 268 18.33 -4.68 26.55
C ASP A 268 16.90 -5.17 26.23
N GLY A 269 16.82 -6.35 25.62
CA GLY A 269 15.57 -6.92 25.11
C GLY A 269 14.97 -6.23 23.87
N ALA A 270 15.64 -5.21 23.32
CA ALA A 270 15.15 -4.48 22.15
C ALA A 270 15.33 -5.30 20.86
N ILE A 271 14.57 -4.92 19.82
CA ILE A 271 14.81 -5.34 18.44
C ILE A 271 15.47 -4.18 17.71
N VAL A 272 16.66 -4.41 17.16
CA VAL A 272 17.41 -3.37 16.43
C VAL A 272 17.41 -3.66 14.94
N LEU A 273 16.94 -2.69 14.15
CA LEU A 273 16.78 -2.79 12.70
C LEU A 273 17.77 -1.84 12.00
N ILE A 274 18.74 -2.42 11.28
CA ILE A 274 19.79 -1.68 10.57
C ILE A 274 19.64 -1.96 9.09
N GLY A 275 18.99 -1.03 8.38
CA GLY A 275 18.66 -1.18 6.96
C GLY A 275 19.59 -0.43 6.02
N ASN A 276 20.39 0.52 6.51
CA ASN A 276 21.13 1.42 5.64
C ASN A 276 22.60 1.55 6.01
N ALA A 277 22.94 1.78 7.28
CA ALA A 277 24.27 2.22 7.67
C ALA A 277 25.15 1.08 8.24
N PRO A 278 26.22 0.66 7.54
CA PRO A 278 27.18 -0.30 8.09
C PRO A 278 27.83 0.18 9.39
N THR A 279 28.07 1.48 9.50
CA THR A 279 28.67 2.11 10.69
C THR A 279 27.78 2.00 11.94
N ALA A 280 26.45 1.98 11.80
CA ALA A 280 25.56 1.67 12.92
C ALA A 280 25.66 0.20 13.35
N ALA A 281 25.83 -0.72 12.40
CA ALA A 281 26.01 -2.14 12.71
C ALA A 281 27.34 -2.41 13.43
N PHE A 282 28.44 -1.77 13.01
CA PHE A 282 29.70 -1.86 13.75
C PHE A 282 29.59 -1.32 15.17
N GLU A 283 28.96 -0.15 15.34
CA GLU A 283 28.76 0.47 16.65
C GLU A 283 27.95 -0.42 17.61
N LEU A 284 26.83 -0.98 17.13
CA LEU A 284 26.02 -1.90 17.91
C LEU A 284 26.80 -3.18 18.25
N ALA A 285 27.52 -3.75 17.28
CA ALA A 285 28.27 -4.99 17.49
C ALA A 285 29.38 -4.82 18.52
N GLU A 286 30.05 -3.67 18.55
CA GLU A 286 31.05 -3.35 19.56
C GLU A 286 30.41 -3.26 20.96
N ALA A 287 29.26 -2.59 21.09
CA ALA A 287 28.53 -2.48 22.35
C ALA A 287 28.06 -3.85 22.88
N VAL A 288 27.56 -4.72 22.00
CA VAL A 288 27.17 -6.10 22.36
C VAL A 288 28.38 -6.91 22.79
N ARG A 289 29.50 -6.84 22.06
CA ARG A 289 30.73 -7.57 22.40
C ARG A 289 31.30 -7.16 23.76
N LYS A 290 31.18 -5.88 24.10
CA LYS A 290 31.59 -5.33 25.40
C LYS A 290 30.58 -5.60 26.54
N GLY A 291 29.45 -6.25 26.24
CA GLY A 291 28.39 -6.52 27.22
C GLY A 291 27.63 -5.28 27.69
N VAL A 292 27.75 -4.15 26.98
CA VAL A 292 27.07 -2.89 27.33
C VAL A 292 25.56 -2.99 27.07
N THR A 293 25.16 -3.82 26.12
CA THR A 293 23.75 -4.07 25.83
C THR A 293 23.49 -5.47 25.28
N ARG A 294 22.26 -5.97 25.48
CA ARG A 294 21.79 -7.29 25.07
C ARG A 294 20.44 -7.21 24.33
N PRO A 295 20.42 -6.82 23.05
CA PRO A 295 19.21 -6.85 22.24
C PRO A 295 18.65 -8.27 22.15
N ALA A 296 17.33 -8.40 22.02
CA ALA A 296 16.68 -9.70 21.77
C ALA A 296 16.92 -10.19 20.34
N LEU A 297 17.00 -9.26 19.38
CA LEU A 297 17.21 -9.55 17.96
C LEU A 297 17.91 -8.38 17.26
N ILE A 298 18.86 -8.69 16.38
CA ILE A 298 19.50 -7.73 15.47
C ILE A 298 19.17 -8.09 14.01
N VAL A 299 18.46 -7.21 13.31
CA VAL A 299 18.28 -7.32 11.85
C VAL A 299 19.30 -6.39 11.19
N ALA A 300 20.44 -6.93 10.77
CA ALA A 300 21.51 -6.18 10.12
C ALA A 300 21.54 -6.48 8.62
N VAL A 301 20.89 -5.61 7.85
CA VAL A 301 20.82 -5.70 6.40
C VAL A 301 21.23 -4.39 5.72
N PRO A 302 22.30 -3.67 6.16
CA PRO A 302 22.76 -2.49 5.43
C PRO A 302 23.16 -2.85 3.99
N VAL A 303 22.82 -1.96 3.07
CA VAL A 303 23.22 -2.00 1.67
C VAL A 303 24.43 -1.11 1.45
N GLY A 304 25.38 -1.53 0.61
CA GLY A 304 26.48 -0.66 0.23
C GLY A 304 27.70 -1.40 -0.29
N TYR A 305 28.61 -0.64 -0.88
CA TYR A 305 29.87 -1.14 -1.41
C TYR A 305 31.02 -1.06 -0.41
N VAL A 306 30.88 -0.28 0.67
CA VAL A 306 31.91 -0.06 1.69
C VAL A 306 31.37 -0.49 3.04
N GLY A 307 32.02 -1.47 3.68
CA GLY A 307 31.73 -1.91 5.05
C GLY A 307 30.45 -2.73 5.22
N ALA A 308 29.57 -2.80 4.22
CA ALA A 308 28.29 -3.48 4.34
C ALA A 308 28.45 -4.98 4.62
N ALA A 309 29.26 -5.69 3.83
CA ALA A 309 29.47 -7.12 4.00
C ALA A 309 30.11 -7.42 5.36
N GLU A 310 31.17 -6.68 5.68
CA GLU A 310 31.98 -6.82 6.90
C GLU A 310 31.16 -6.51 8.16
N SER A 311 30.29 -5.50 8.13
CA SER A 311 29.43 -5.16 9.26
C SER A 311 28.40 -6.25 9.56
N LYS A 312 27.89 -6.93 8.52
CA LYS A 312 26.92 -8.01 8.65
C LYS A 312 27.58 -9.29 9.17
N GLU A 313 28.78 -9.60 8.69
CA GLU A 313 29.59 -10.69 9.24
C GLU A 313 29.96 -10.44 10.70
N THR A 314 30.28 -9.19 11.05
CA THR A 314 30.55 -8.80 12.44
C THR A 314 29.35 -9.05 13.34
N VAL A 315 28.13 -8.72 12.89
CA VAL A 315 26.88 -9.02 13.64
C VAL A 315 26.62 -10.52 13.71
N ALA A 316 26.88 -11.27 12.63
CA ALA A 316 26.67 -12.71 12.62
C ALA A 316 27.61 -13.48 13.58
N GLY A 317 28.73 -12.88 13.97
CA GLY A 317 29.65 -13.43 14.98
C GLY A 317 29.26 -13.14 16.43
N LEU A 318 28.13 -12.45 16.70
CA LEU A 318 27.68 -12.11 18.05
C LEU A 318 26.86 -13.26 18.67
N PRO A 319 26.78 -13.34 20.02
CA PRO A 319 25.89 -14.28 20.69
C PRO A 319 24.40 -13.91 20.56
N THR A 320 24.09 -12.69 20.10
CA THR A 320 22.72 -12.19 19.93
C THR A 320 22.06 -12.80 18.69
N PRO A 321 20.79 -13.25 18.76
CA PRO A 321 20.06 -13.69 17.57
C PRO A 321 20.05 -12.61 16.48
N PHE A 322 20.23 -13.03 15.23
CA PHE A 322 20.34 -12.10 14.11
C PHE A 322 19.65 -12.56 12.83
N VAL A 323 19.36 -11.58 11.97
CA VAL A 323 19.02 -11.75 10.56
C VAL A 323 19.92 -10.84 9.72
N ILE A 324 20.65 -11.42 8.76
CA ILE A 324 21.50 -10.67 7.82
C ILE A 324 21.24 -11.08 6.36
N VAL A 325 21.74 -10.28 5.42
CA VAL A 325 21.87 -10.63 4.00
C VAL A 325 23.35 -10.62 3.63
N LYS A 326 23.91 -11.73 3.15
CA LYS A 326 25.34 -11.79 2.76
C LYS A 326 25.70 -10.79 1.65
N GLY A 327 26.97 -10.36 1.63
CA GLY A 327 27.52 -9.51 0.57
C GLY A 327 27.07 -8.06 0.65
N ARG A 328 26.85 -7.40 -0.49
CA ARG A 328 26.56 -5.95 -0.58
C ARG A 328 25.07 -5.59 -0.62
N LYS A 329 24.21 -6.56 -0.92
CA LYS A 329 22.74 -6.38 -0.96
C LYS A 329 22.19 -6.17 0.46
N GLY A 330 21.10 -5.43 0.54
CA GLY A 330 20.51 -5.00 1.80
C GLY A 330 19.43 -3.95 1.53
N GLY A 331 19.06 -3.19 2.56
CA GLY A 331 18.24 -2.00 2.42
C GLY A 331 17.19 -1.87 3.52
N SER A 332 16.68 -0.64 3.64
CA SER A 332 15.60 -0.32 4.56
C SER A 332 14.35 -1.16 4.31
N THR A 333 14.03 -1.43 3.04
CA THR A 333 12.90 -2.26 2.62
C THR A 333 13.01 -3.69 3.15
N ILE A 334 14.22 -4.26 3.19
CA ILE A 334 14.48 -5.61 3.70
C ILE A 334 14.35 -5.64 5.22
N ALA A 335 14.93 -4.66 5.93
CA ALA A 335 14.80 -4.57 7.38
C ALA A 335 13.32 -4.49 7.81
N VAL A 336 12.54 -3.69 7.07
CA VAL A 336 11.09 -3.56 7.25
C VAL A 336 10.35 -4.86 6.90
N ALA A 337 10.73 -5.53 5.82
CA ALA A 337 10.13 -6.80 5.41
C ALA A 337 10.31 -7.89 6.47
N VAL A 338 11.53 -8.03 7.00
CA VAL A 338 11.86 -8.97 8.08
C VAL A 338 11.02 -8.64 9.32
N PHE A 339 11.04 -7.39 9.79
CA PHE A 339 10.28 -7.01 10.97
C PHE A 339 8.76 -7.21 10.81
N ASN A 340 8.19 -6.82 9.66
CA ASN A 340 6.76 -6.97 9.40
C ASN A 340 6.33 -8.44 9.28
N ALA A 341 7.21 -9.35 8.84
CA ALA A 341 6.96 -10.78 8.89
C ALA A 341 6.85 -11.24 10.34
N LEU A 342 7.82 -10.91 11.19
CA LEU A 342 7.83 -11.25 12.61
C LEU A 342 6.62 -10.67 13.35
N LEU A 343 6.25 -9.42 13.08
CA LEU A 343 5.07 -8.78 13.66
C LEU A 343 3.77 -9.50 13.27
N THR A 344 3.67 -9.96 12.02
CA THR A 344 2.49 -10.73 11.55
C THR A 344 2.43 -12.09 12.23
N MET A 345 3.57 -12.76 12.42
CA MET A 345 3.64 -14.03 13.15
C MET A 345 3.24 -13.85 14.62
N ALA A 346 3.71 -12.79 15.29
CA ALA A 346 3.31 -12.45 16.65
C ALA A 346 1.79 -12.20 16.78
N GLU A 347 1.18 -11.52 15.81
CA GLU A 347 -0.28 -11.30 15.76
C GLU A 347 -1.06 -12.59 15.52
N GLN A 348 -0.52 -13.55 14.76
CA GLN A 348 -1.15 -14.85 14.53
C GLN A 348 -1.11 -15.72 15.80
N GLU A 349 0.04 -15.76 16.47
CA GLU A 349 0.18 -16.50 17.74
C GLU A 349 -0.65 -15.92 18.88
N ALA A 350 -0.87 -14.59 18.91
CA ALA A 350 -1.69 -13.96 19.93
C ALA A 350 -3.21 -14.20 19.75
N LYS A 351 -3.62 -14.69 18.57
CA LYS A 351 -5.01 -15.04 18.25
C LYS A 351 -5.31 -16.53 18.40
N ALA A 352 -4.27 -17.36 18.46
CA ALA A 352 -4.35 -18.82 18.60
C ALA A 352 -4.52 -19.21 20.07
#